data_AF-M0QDQ6-F1
#
_entry.id   AF-M0QDQ6-F1
#
_cell.length_a   1.000
_cell.length_b   1.000
_cell.length_c   1.000
_cell.angle_alpha   90.00
_cell.angle_beta   90.00
_cell.angle_gamma   90.00
#
_symmetry.space_group_name_H-M   'P 1'
#
loop_
_entity.id
_entity.type
_entity.pdbx_description
1 polymer ?
#
loop_
_entity_poly.entity_id
_entity_poly.type
_entity_poly.pdbx_seq_one_letter_code
_entity_poly.pdbx_strand_id
1 'polypeptide(L)'
;MTTEVATTGPPTEVLPNPTAGRGEQQVVAVLEQLRVRPTTRVALVVSAIVGWAGLAVLSGGVADTADFAVEGTVAVTVAAAVVAVVIVLSWSIAAIGRPAALSHWVAGALNRRAPWLVASAVWLLIWEWTTAKTGALVPPYFAAPQQILAEAWKDRGLLLSSLGNSTLLLVLGFAAGVFAGLITGVLTGWSAQANYWVHPILQYIGPVPALAWVPIIFVTFPTAYAGAVFLIALGVWFPVTLLTRAGVNGTPRSYYDVAQTLGGNTRFLVFRISLPAAVPSIFTGLFMALGIAFVTLTVAENFGVNSGLGWYINWKKGWSAYPAMYAGILVMVLFCGTLMTALLRARAVALRWQKDLVRW
;
A
#
# COMPACT_ATOMS: atom_id res chain seq x y z
N MET A 1 -61.08 -0.87 39.74
CA MET A 1 -61.23 -0.22 38.41
C MET A 1 -59.82 0.00 37.88
N THR A 2 -59.30 -0.63 36.84
CA THR A 2 -59.82 -1.52 35.79
C THR A 2 -58.66 -2.42 35.36
N THR A 3 -58.97 -3.69 35.13
CA THR A 3 -58.10 -4.79 34.69
C THR A 3 -57.74 -4.66 33.21
N GLU A 4 -56.48 -4.87 32.84
CA GLU A 4 -56.07 -5.04 31.44
C GLU A 4 -55.77 -6.52 31.16
N VAL A 5 -56.40 -7.01 30.10
CA VAL A 5 -56.64 -8.42 29.77
C VAL A 5 -55.51 -8.96 28.91
N ALA A 6 -54.98 -10.12 29.30
CA ALA A 6 -54.08 -10.92 28.48
C ALA A 6 -54.85 -11.56 27.31
N THR A 7 -54.40 -11.34 26.08
CA THR A 7 -54.86 -12.07 24.90
C THR A 7 -53.73 -12.94 24.35
N THR A 8 -53.81 -14.24 24.64
CA THR A 8 -53.00 -15.28 24.00
C THR A 8 -53.65 -15.65 22.66
N GLY A 9 -53.06 -15.22 21.54
CA GLY A 9 -53.41 -15.72 20.21
C GLY A 9 -52.80 -17.11 19.95
N PRO A 10 -53.39 -17.94 19.07
CA PRO A 10 -52.93 -19.31 18.81
C PRO A 10 -51.61 -19.32 18.02
N PRO A 11 -50.83 -20.42 18.08
CA PRO A 11 -49.52 -20.51 17.43
C PRO A 11 -49.68 -20.44 15.91
N THR A 12 -49.07 -19.44 15.29
CA THR A 12 -48.94 -19.34 13.84
C THR A 12 -48.00 -20.42 13.34
N GLU A 13 -48.55 -21.43 12.66
CA GLU A 13 -47.80 -22.41 11.90
C GLU A 13 -47.03 -21.66 10.78
N VAL A 14 -45.72 -21.51 10.96
CA VAL A 14 -44.85 -20.88 9.97
C VAL A 14 -44.70 -21.85 8.80
N LEU A 15 -45.57 -21.70 7.79
CA LEU A 15 -45.40 -22.37 6.51
C LEU A 15 -44.02 -21.99 5.93
N PRO A 16 -43.22 -22.95 5.45
CA PRO A 16 -41.91 -22.65 4.89
C PRO A 16 -42.07 -21.73 3.69
N ASN A 17 -41.47 -20.53 3.78
CA ASN A 17 -41.55 -19.50 2.76
C ASN A 17 -40.92 -20.03 1.45
N PRO A 18 -41.71 -20.24 0.37
CA PRO A 18 -41.20 -20.82 -0.88
C PRO A 18 -40.27 -19.88 -1.66
N THR A 19 -40.07 -18.64 -1.19
CA THR A 19 -39.23 -17.63 -1.85
C THR A 19 -37.80 -17.54 -1.33
N ALA A 20 -37.48 -18.16 -0.18
CA ALA A 20 -36.16 -18.09 0.43
C ALA A 20 -35.05 -18.66 -0.49
N GLY A 21 -35.33 -19.72 -1.25
CA GLY A 21 -34.38 -20.29 -2.22
C GLY A 21 -34.30 -19.53 -3.56
N ARG A 22 -35.27 -18.68 -3.88
CA ARG A 22 -35.38 -18.02 -5.19
C ARG A 22 -34.41 -16.83 -5.33
N GLY A 23 -34.17 -16.11 -4.23
CA GLY A 23 -33.20 -15.02 -4.17
C GLY A 23 -31.76 -15.53 -4.25
N GLU A 24 -31.43 -16.60 -3.53
CA GLU A 24 -30.11 -17.24 -3.63
C GLU A 24 -29.83 -17.78 -5.03
N GLN A 25 -30.80 -18.44 -5.66
CA GLN A 25 -30.67 -18.91 -7.04
C GLN A 25 -30.50 -17.78 -8.05
N GLN A 26 -31.16 -16.63 -7.87
CA GLN A 26 -30.97 -15.45 -8.72
C GLN A 26 -29.57 -14.85 -8.53
N VAL A 27 -29.08 -14.75 -7.30
CA VAL A 27 -27.72 -14.27 -7.01
C VAL A 27 -26.68 -15.21 -7.63
N VAL A 28 -26.86 -16.52 -7.50
CA VAL A 28 -25.98 -17.53 -8.13
C VAL A 28 -26.01 -17.42 -9.65
N ALA A 29 -27.19 -17.26 -10.27
CA ALA A 29 -27.33 -17.11 -11.71
C ALA A 29 -26.67 -15.82 -12.24
N VAL A 30 -26.79 -14.70 -11.51
CA VAL A 30 -26.11 -13.44 -11.86
C VAL A 30 -24.60 -13.56 -11.69
N LEU A 31 -24.12 -14.21 -10.63
CA LEU A 31 -22.69 -14.48 -10.42
C LEU A 31 -22.11 -15.41 -11.49
N GLU A 32 -22.92 -16.35 -11.98
CA GLU A 32 -22.55 -17.24 -13.08
C GLU A 32 -22.51 -16.51 -14.43
N GLN A 33 -23.41 -15.54 -14.65
CA GLN A 33 -23.35 -14.62 -15.80
C GLN A 33 -22.16 -13.67 -15.76
N LEU A 34 -21.72 -13.22 -14.58
CA LEU A 34 -20.51 -12.41 -14.40
C LEU A 34 -19.20 -13.22 -14.49
N ARG A 35 -19.29 -14.55 -14.58
CA ARG A 35 -18.13 -15.43 -14.71
C ARG A 35 -17.56 -15.27 -16.12
N VAL A 36 -16.53 -14.43 -16.24
CA VAL A 36 -15.79 -14.19 -17.49
C VAL A 36 -15.54 -15.51 -18.21
N ARG A 37 -16.10 -15.64 -19.43
CA ARG A 37 -16.04 -16.86 -20.24
C ARG A 37 -14.59 -17.31 -20.39
N PRO A 38 -14.31 -18.63 -20.39
CA PRO A 38 -12.95 -19.16 -20.49
C PRO A 38 -12.23 -18.67 -21.75
N THR A 39 -12.96 -18.43 -22.84
CA THR A 39 -12.44 -17.85 -24.09
C THR A 39 -11.94 -16.42 -23.91
N THR A 40 -12.67 -15.57 -23.17
CA THR A 40 -12.26 -14.19 -22.86
C THR A 40 -11.00 -14.17 -21.98
N ARG A 41 -10.83 -15.15 -21.09
CA ARG A 41 -9.63 -15.29 -20.26
C ARG A 41 -8.40 -15.63 -21.07
N VAL A 42 -8.51 -16.57 -22.02
CA VAL A 42 -7.41 -16.91 -22.93
C VAL A 42 -7.07 -15.71 -23.83
N ALA A 43 -8.08 -15.00 -24.35
CA ALA A 43 -7.87 -13.81 -25.16
C ALA A 43 -7.10 -12.70 -24.42
N LEU A 44 -7.38 -12.49 -23.13
CA LEU A 44 -6.67 -11.51 -22.29
C LEU A 44 -5.21 -11.91 -22.02
N VAL A 45 -4.92 -13.20 -21.87
CA VAL A 45 -3.54 -13.66 -21.69
C VAL A 45 -2.75 -13.56 -23.00
N VAL A 46 -3.37 -13.92 -24.11
CA VAL A 46 -2.76 -13.79 -25.44
C VAL A 46 -2.49 -12.32 -25.78
N SER A 47 -3.42 -11.41 -25.49
CA SER A 47 -3.19 -9.98 -25.72
C SER A 47 -2.10 -9.40 -24.82
N ALA A 48 -1.94 -9.90 -23.59
CA ALA A 48 -0.81 -9.54 -22.73
C ALA A 48 0.52 -10.01 -23.33
N ILE A 49 0.60 -11.26 -23.81
CA ILE A 49 1.80 -11.80 -24.46
C ILE A 49 2.16 -10.98 -25.71
N VAL A 50 1.17 -10.70 -26.56
CA VAL A 50 1.35 -9.89 -27.78
C VAL A 50 1.79 -8.47 -27.44
N GLY A 51 1.21 -7.84 -26.41
CA GLY A 51 1.61 -6.50 -25.98
C GLY A 51 3.06 -6.43 -25.50
N TRP A 52 3.47 -7.36 -24.63
CA TRP A 52 4.84 -7.40 -24.10
C TRP A 52 5.88 -7.84 -25.15
N ALA A 53 5.52 -8.76 -26.05
CA ALA A 53 6.37 -9.12 -27.19
C ALA A 53 6.49 -7.95 -28.19
N GLY A 54 5.39 -7.24 -28.45
CA GLY A 54 5.37 -6.04 -29.28
C GLY A 54 6.27 -4.94 -28.71
N LEU A 55 6.30 -4.76 -27.38
CA LEU A 55 7.19 -3.81 -26.71
C LEU A 55 8.67 -4.20 -26.87
N ALA A 56 9.00 -5.49 -26.75
CA ALA A 56 10.36 -5.98 -26.97
C ALA A 56 10.83 -5.79 -28.42
N VAL A 57 9.94 -6.01 -29.40
CA VAL A 57 10.24 -5.79 -30.83
C VAL A 57 10.37 -4.30 -31.14
N LEU A 58 9.52 -3.45 -30.57
CA LEU A 58 9.58 -1.99 -30.75
C LEU A 58 10.88 -1.40 -30.19
N SER A 59 11.25 -1.81 -28.99
CA SER A 59 12.44 -1.33 -28.31
C SER A 59 13.75 -1.84 -28.95
N GLY A 60 13.75 -3.02 -29.56
CA GLY A 60 14.97 -3.62 -30.13
C GLY A 60 15.10 -3.53 -31.65
N GLY A 61 13.98 -3.46 -32.37
CA GLY A 61 13.94 -3.57 -33.84
C GLY A 61 13.79 -2.26 -34.59
N VAL A 62 13.33 -1.19 -33.93
CA VAL A 62 13.15 0.12 -34.55
C VAL A 62 14.24 1.06 -34.05
N ALA A 63 15.02 1.66 -34.96
CA ALA A 63 16.04 2.64 -34.58
C ALA A 63 15.38 3.86 -33.89
N ASP A 64 15.96 4.31 -32.78
CA ASP A 64 15.50 5.50 -32.08
C ASP A 64 15.88 6.76 -32.86
N THR A 65 15.07 7.82 -32.73
CA THR A 65 15.38 9.12 -33.33
C THR A 65 16.67 9.70 -32.74
N ALA A 66 17.42 10.48 -33.54
CA ALA A 66 18.79 10.91 -33.22
C ALA A 66 18.93 11.66 -31.88
N ASP A 67 17.85 12.30 -31.40
CA ASP A 67 17.81 13.01 -30.11
C ASP A 67 17.66 12.08 -28.87
N PHE A 68 17.32 10.81 -29.08
CA PHE A 68 17.10 9.81 -28.02
C PHE A 68 18.12 8.68 -28.01
N ALA A 69 19.11 8.70 -28.91
CA ALA A 69 20.16 7.70 -29.04
C ALA A 69 21.05 7.67 -27.77
N VAL A 70 20.62 6.93 -26.77
CA VAL A 70 21.32 6.75 -25.49
C VAL A 70 21.47 5.25 -25.21
N GLU A 71 22.64 4.87 -24.72
CA GLU A 71 22.98 3.52 -24.21
C GLU A 71 21.92 3.05 -23.20
N GLY A 72 21.09 2.06 -23.54
CA GLY A 72 20.02 1.59 -22.64
C GLY A 72 18.91 0.77 -23.29
N THR A 73 18.81 0.78 -24.61
CA THR A 73 17.86 -0.01 -25.41
C THR A 73 17.92 -1.50 -25.10
N VAL A 74 19.11 -2.03 -24.81
CA VAL A 74 19.31 -3.45 -24.42
C VAL A 74 18.63 -3.79 -23.08
N ALA A 75 18.59 -2.87 -22.10
CA ALA A 75 18.02 -3.17 -20.79
C ALA A 75 16.49 -3.28 -20.83
N VAL A 76 15.82 -2.39 -21.57
CA VAL A 76 14.35 -2.41 -21.72
C VAL A 76 13.90 -3.55 -22.62
N THR A 77 14.61 -3.83 -23.71
CA THR A 77 14.33 -5.00 -24.56
C THR A 77 14.44 -6.29 -23.77
N VAL A 78 15.48 -6.44 -22.95
CA VAL A 78 15.66 -7.61 -22.07
C VAL A 78 14.58 -7.67 -21.01
N ALA A 79 14.24 -6.56 -20.34
CA ALA A 79 13.18 -6.54 -19.33
C ALA A 79 11.81 -6.90 -19.92
N ALA A 80 11.44 -6.31 -21.06
CA ALA A 80 10.20 -6.60 -21.77
C ALA A 80 10.15 -8.06 -22.26
N ALA A 81 11.26 -8.57 -22.80
CA ALA A 81 11.39 -9.97 -23.22
C ALA A 81 11.28 -10.94 -22.04
N VAL A 82 11.89 -10.63 -20.89
CA VAL A 82 11.77 -11.45 -19.67
C VAL A 82 10.32 -11.48 -19.19
N VAL A 83 9.61 -10.36 -19.17
CA VAL A 83 8.19 -10.32 -18.79
C VAL A 83 7.35 -11.15 -19.76
N ALA A 84 7.57 -11.00 -21.07
CA ALA A 84 6.89 -11.80 -22.09
C ALA A 84 7.15 -13.31 -21.89
N VAL A 85 8.41 -13.71 -21.66
CA VAL A 85 8.81 -15.10 -21.40
C VAL A 85 8.17 -15.62 -20.12
N VAL A 86 8.13 -14.84 -19.04
CA VAL A 86 7.48 -15.23 -17.77
C VAL A 86 5.98 -15.44 -17.97
N ILE A 87 5.31 -14.59 -18.75
CA ILE A 87 3.88 -14.76 -19.06
C ILE A 87 3.66 -16.04 -19.89
N VAL A 88 4.52 -16.30 -20.89
CA VAL A 88 4.47 -17.53 -21.72
C VAL A 88 4.76 -18.78 -20.90
N LEU A 89 5.74 -18.76 -20.00
CA LEU A 89 6.06 -19.86 -19.08
C LEU A 89 4.90 -20.10 -18.10
N SER A 90 4.31 -19.03 -17.56
CA SER A 90 3.14 -19.13 -16.67
C SER A 90 1.92 -19.71 -17.39
N TRP A 91 1.72 -19.33 -18.66
CA TRP A 91 0.62 -19.83 -19.48
C TRP A 91 0.83 -21.28 -19.93
N SER A 92 2.06 -21.66 -20.30
CA SER A 92 2.40 -23.04 -20.65
C SER A 92 2.29 -23.98 -19.45
N ILE A 93 2.72 -23.56 -18.25
CA ILE A 93 2.50 -24.31 -16.99
C ILE A 93 1.00 -24.46 -16.69
N ALA A 94 0.19 -23.46 -17.01
CA ALA A 94 -1.28 -23.53 -16.89
C ALA A 94 -1.92 -24.45 -17.95
N ALA A 95 -1.35 -24.53 -19.16
CA ALA A 95 -1.90 -25.30 -20.28
C ALA A 95 -1.50 -26.79 -20.29
N ILE A 96 -0.31 -27.14 -19.79
CA ILE A 96 0.28 -28.50 -19.92
C ILE A 96 -0.32 -29.53 -18.93
N GLY A 97 -1.06 -29.10 -17.92
CA GLY A 97 -2.02 -29.97 -17.22
C GLY A 97 -1.51 -31.33 -16.69
N ARG A 98 -0.60 -31.34 -15.69
CA ARG A 98 -0.62 -32.23 -14.49
C ARG A 98 0.64 -32.08 -13.59
N PRO A 99 0.52 -32.19 -12.24
CA PRO A 99 -0.67 -32.41 -11.42
C PRO A 99 -1.24 -31.15 -10.74
N ALA A 100 -2.58 -31.09 -10.84
CA ALA A 100 -3.67 -30.62 -9.98
C ALA A 100 -3.56 -29.50 -8.94
N ALA A 101 -2.41 -28.97 -8.54
CA ALA A 101 -2.32 -27.90 -7.53
C ALA A 101 -1.73 -26.59 -8.08
N LEU A 102 -0.54 -26.72 -8.66
CA LEU A 102 0.23 -25.58 -9.13
C LEU A 102 -0.40 -24.96 -10.39
N SER A 103 -0.89 -25.78 -11.33
CA SER A 103 -1.43 -25.31 -12.61
C SER A 103 -2.71 -24.48 -12.45
N HIS A 104 -3.62 -24.87 -11.54
CA HIS A 104 -4.84 -24.10 -11.29
C HIS A 104 -4.55 -22.81 -10.51
N TRP A 105 -3.57 -22.83 -9.61
CA TRP A 105 -3.13 -21.65 -8.87
C TRP A 105 -2.46 -20.64 -9.80
N VAL A 106 -1.56 -21.09 -10.68
CA VAL A 106 -0.91 -20.27 -11.70
C VAL A 106 -1.93 -19.75 -12.72
N ALA A 107 -2.85 -20.59 -13.21
CA ALA A 107 -3.91 -20.16 -14.12
C ALA A 107 -4.87 -19.15 -13.47
N GLY A 108 -5.20 -19.32 -12.19
CA GLY A 108 -6.03 -18.40 -11.42
C GLY A 108 -5.33 -17.06 -11.17
N ALA A 109 -4.06 -17.09 -10.78
CA ALA A 109 -3.24 -15.90 -10.55
C ALA A 109 -3.01 -15.12 -11.85
N LEU A 110 -2.70 -15.81 -12.96
CA LEU A 110 -2.50 -15.21 -14.26
C LEU A 110 -3.78 -14.58 -14.80
N ASN A 111 -4.93 -15.28 -14.74
CA ASN A 111 -6.21 -14.72 -15.19
C ASN A 111 -6.67 -13.52 -14.34
N ARG A 112 -6.41 -13.53 -13.04
CA ARG A 112 -6.72 -12.38 -12.17
C ARG A 112 -5.84 -11.17 -12.49
N ARG A 113 -4.58 -11.40 -12.90
CA ARG A 113 -3.61 -10.33 -13.23
C ARG A 113 -3.57 -9.96 -14.72
N ALA A 114 -4.17 -10.75 -15.61
CA ALA A 114 -4.13 -10.54 -17.05
C ALA A 114 -4.63 -9.15 -17.50
N PRO A 115 -5.76 -8.61 -17.00
CA PRO A 115 -6.18 -7.25 -17.38
C PRO A 115 -5.15 -6.17 -17.02
N TRP A 116 -4.47 -6.31 -15.87
CA TRP A 116 -3.41 -5.39 -15.45
C TRP A 116 -2.14 -5.53 -16.30
N LEU A 117 -1.82 -6.75 -16.74
CA LEU A 117 -0.68 -7.00 -17.64
C LEU A 117 -0.93 -6.42 -19.04
N VAL A 118 -2.17 -6.50 -19.55
CA VAL A 118 -2.57 -5.85 -20.82
C VAL A 118 -2.50 -4.33 -20.69
N ALA A 119 -3.11 -3.78 -19.64
CA ALA A 119 -3.14 -2.33 -19.42
C ALA A 119 -1.73 -1.75 -19.28
N SER A 120 -0.84 -2.42 -18.53
CA SER A 120 0.56 -1.99 -18.40
C SER A 120 1.35 -2.11 -19.71
N ALA A 121 1.16 -3.18 -20.49
CA ALA A 121 1.79 -3.33 -21.80
C ALA A 121 1.35 -2.21 -22.76
N VAL A 122 0.04 -1.96 -22.86
CA VAL A 122 -0.53 -0.91 -23.72
C VAL A 122 -0.02 0.47 -23.30
N TRP A 123 0.03 0.75 -22.00
CA TRP A 123 0.55 2.01 -21.48
C TRP A 123 2.02 2.22 -21.85
N LEU A 124 2.87 1.20 -21.64
CA LEU A 124 4.30 1.28 -21.98
C LEU A 124 4.53 1.41 -23.48
N LEU A 125 3.74 0.70 -24.29
CA LEU A 125 3.78 0.80 -25.76
C LEU A 125 3.46 2.22 -26.23
N ILE A 126 2.38 2.82 -25.70
CA ILE A 126 2.00 4.19 -26.04
C ILE A 126 3.10 5.16 -25.61
N TRP A 127 3.65 4.99 -24.41
CA TRP A 127 4.70 5.86 -23.89
C TRP A 127 5.98 5.79 -24.72
N GLU A 128 6.44 4.59 -25.06
CA GLU A 128 7.64 4.40 -25.90
C GLU A 128 7.42 4.91 -27.34
N TRP A 129 6.25 4.65 -27.92
CA TRP A 129 5.91 5.11 -29.26
C TRP A 129 5.87 6.63 -29.36
N THR A 130 5.31 7.31 -28.35
CA THR A 130 5.17 8.78 -28.31
C THR A 130 6.47 9.51 -27.96
N THR A 131 7.41 8.83 -27.29
CA THR A 131 8.72 9.41 -26.93
C THR A 131 9.80 9.03 -27.94
N ALA A 132 10.32 7.80 -27.85
CA ALA A 132 11.51 7.38 -28.59
C ALA A 132 11.33 7.28 -30.11
N LYS A 133 10.12 6.91 -30.58
CA LYS A 133 9.87 6.61 -32.00
C LYS A 133 9.38 7.80 -32.81
N THR A 134 8.40 8.54 -32.30
CA THR A 134 7.81 9.68 -33.03
C THR A 134 8.45 11.03 -32.68
N GLY A 135 9.19 11.13 -31.56
CA GLY A 135 9.75 12.39 -31.09
C GLY A 135 8.71 13.45 -30.76
N ALA A 136 7.43 13.09 -30.65
CA ALA A 136 6.33 14.01 -30.39
C ALA A 136 6.44 14.67 -29.01
N LEU A 137 7.10 13.98 -28.07
CA LEU A 137 7.42 14.47 -26.74
C LEU A 137 8.92 14.79 -26.65
N VAL A 138 9.25 16.07 -26.73
CA VAL A 138 10.65 16.54 -26.84
C VAL A 138 11.40 16.40 -25.50
N PRO A 139 12.69 15.97 -25.50
CA PRO A 139 13.57 16.09 -24.34
C PRO A 139 13.70 17.57 -23.90
N PRO A 140 13.93 17.87 -22.62
CA PRO A 140 14.37 16.97 -21.56
C PRO A 140 13.23 16.49 -20.66
N TYR A 141 12.00 16.98 -20.81
CA TYR A 141 10.89 16.73 -19.88
C TYR A 141 10.31 15.31 -19.97
N PHE A 142 10.31 14.70 -21.16
CA PHE A 142 9.75 13.37 -21.38
C PHE A 142 10.86 12.36 -21.68
N ALA A 143 11.32 11.67 -20.65
CA ALA A 143 12.34 10.63 -20.78
C ALA A 143 11.72 9.32 -21.28
N ALA A 144 12.42 8.64 -22.19
CA ALA A 144 12.05 7.30 -22.63
C ALA A 144 12.35 6.27 -21.51
N PRO A 145 11.57 5.17 -21.39
CA PRO A 145 11.81 4.12 -20.40
C PRO A 145 13.25 3.57 -20.41
N GLN A 146 13.88 3.51 -21.60
CA GLN A 146 15.27 3.08 -21.82
C GLN A 146 16.27 3.98 -21.08
N GLN A 147 16.09 5.29 -21.19
CA GLN A 147 16.96 6.29 -20.60
C GLN A 147 16.85 6.28 -19.08
N ILE A 148 15.65 6.03 -18.54
CA ILE A 148 15.42 5.91 -17.09
C ILE A 148 16.21 4.72 -16.53
N LEU A 149 16.16 3.55 -17.18
CA LEU A 149 16.90 2.36 -16.73
C LEU A 149 18.41 2.53 -16.86
N ALA A 150 18.88 3.15 -17.94
CA ALA A 150 20.29 3.43 -18.16
C ALA A 150 20.87 4.33 -17.07
N GLU A 151 20.20 5.45 -16.78
CA GLU A 151 20.62 6.38 -15.74
C GLU A 151 20.48 5.76 -14.34
N ALA A 152 19.47 4.91 -14.10
CA ALA A 152 19.37 4.14 -12.86
C ALA A 152 20.58 3.21 -12.66
N TRP A 153 21.08 2.60 -13.73
CA TRP A 153 22.25 1.72 -13.67
C TRP A 153 23.55 2.51 -13.47
N LYS A 154 23.68 3.65 -14.17
CA LYS A 154 24.83 4.54 -14.07
C LYS A 154 24.98 5.13 -12.66
N ASP A 155 23.89 5.65 -12.10
CA ASP A 155 23.88 6.27 -10.76
C ASP A 155 23.54 5.28 -9.62
N ARG A 156 23.63 3.97 -9.87
CA ARG A 156 23.24 2.92 -8.91
C ARG A 156 23.90 3.05 -7.53
N GLY A 157 25.16 3.48 -7.48
CA GLY A 157 25.89 3.66 -6.23
C GLY A 157 25.26 4.76 -5.36
N LEU A 158 24.99 5.91 -5.97
CA LEU A 158 24.38 7.06 -5.31
C LEU A 158 22.92 6.79 -4.94
N LEU A 159 22.17 6.10 -5.80
CA LEU A 159 20.80 5.67 -5.54
C LEU A 159 20.74 4.71 -4.34
N LEU A 160 21.65 3.75 -4.25
CA LEU A 160 21.68 2.78 -3.15
C LEU A 160 22.07 3.44 -1.82
N SER A 161 23.05 4.36 -1.83
CA SER A 161 23.38 5.14 -0.63
C SER A 161 22.22 6.04 -0.19
N SER A 162 21.51 6.64 -1.15
CA SER A 162 20.34 7.49 -0.88
C SER A 162 19.19 6.67 -0.31
N LEU A 163 18.93 5.49 -0.86
CA LEU A 163 17.95 4.53 -0.35
C LEU A 163 18.26 4.11 1.10
N GLY A 164 19.53 3.81 1.40
CA GLY A 164 19.97 3.46 2.75
C GLY A 164 19.71 4.59 3.75
N ASN A 165 20.05 5.82 3.38
CA ASN A 165 19.82 6.98 4.23
C ASN A 165 18.33 7.26 4.45
N SER A 166 17.52 7.20 3.40
CA SER A 166 16.06 7.32 3.49
C SER A 166 15.44 6.25 4.38
N THR A 167 15.94 5.01 4.28
CA THR A 167 15.47 3.90 5.11
C THR A 167 15.77 4.17 6.59
N LEU A 168 16.99 4.60 6.91
CA LEU A 168 17.41 4.87 8.29
C LEU A 168 16.58 6.02 8.89
N LEU A 169 16.45 7.12 8.14
CA LEU A 169 15.65 8.28 8.54
C LEU A 169 14.18 7.90 8.77
N LEU A 170 13.58 7.15 7.84
CA LEU A 170 12.21 6.66 7.95
C LEU A 170 12.03 5.75 9.16
N VAL A 171 12.92 4.78 9.37
CA VAL A 171 12.82 3.81 10.47
C VAL A 171 12.90 4.52 11.82
N LEU A 172 13.82 5.48 11.99
CA LEU A 172 13.93 6.24 13.24
C LEU A 172 12.68 7.08 13.51
N GLY A 173 12.23 7.86 12.52
CA GLY A 173 11.05 8.70 12.67
C GLY A 173 9.77 7.88 12.88
N PHE A 174 9.60 6.81 12.10
CA PHE A 174 8.46 5.92 12.20
C PHE A 174 8.43 5.18 13.53
N ALA A 175 9.56 4.62 13.99
CA ALA A 175 9.62 3.93 15.27
C ALA A 175 9.31 4.87 16.45
N ALA A 176 9.87 6.09 16.44
CA ALA A 176 9.59 7.09 17.46
C ALA A 176 8.10 7.52 17.47
N GLY A 177 7.53 7.78 16.29
CA GLY A 177 6.12 8.16 16.14
C GLY A 177 5.16 7.04 16.52
N VAL A 178 5.45 5.79 16.15
CA VAL A 178 4.65 4.62 16.54
C VAL A 178 4.71 4.41 18.05
N PHE A 179 5.91 4.48 18.64
CA PHE A 179 6.07 4.31 20.08
C PHE A 179 5.29 5.37 20.87
N ALA A 180 5.47 6.65 20.51
CA ALA A 180 4.72 7.75 21.11
C ALA A 180 3.21 7.57 20.90
N GLY A 181 2.80 7.20 19.68
CA GLY A 181 1.40 7.09 19.30
C GLY A 181 0.66 5.93 19.98
N LEU A 182 1.34 4.80 20.16
CA LEU A 182 0.81 3.66 20.90
C LEU A 182 0.63 4.02 22.38
N ILE A 183 1.60 4.68 22.99
CA ILE A 183 1.53 5.10 24.40
C ILE A 183 0.36 6.07 24.58
N THR A 184 0.30 7.15 23.80
CA THR A 184 -0.78 8.14 23.91
C THR A 184 -2.14 7.54 23.55
N GLY A 185 -2.20 6.66 22.55
CA GLY A 185 -3.43 5.99 22.13
C GLY A 185 -4.00 5.05 23.20
N VAL A 186 -3.15 4.24 23.83
CA VAL A 186 -3.57 3.34 24.91
C VAL A 186 -3.96 4.13 26.16
N LEU A 187 -3.17 5.15 26.54
CA LEU A 187 -3.47 5.98 27.71
C LEU A 187 -4.80 6.72 27.57
N THR A 188 -5.05 7.34 26.41
CA THR A 188 -6.30 8.08 26.15
C THR A 188 -7.51 7.19 25.89
N GLY A 189 -7.30 5.95 25.45
CA GLY A 189 -8.36 4.95 25.36
C GLY A 189 -8.76 4.38 26.73
N TRP A 190 -7.78 4.16 27.62
CA TRP A 190 -8.06 3.53 28.91
C TRP A 190 -8.48 4.52 30.01
N SER A 191 -7.83 5.68 30.09
CA SER A 191 -8.04 6.64 31.19
C SER A 191 -8.84 7.86 30.75
N ALA A 192 -9.99 8.09 31.40
CA ALA A 192 -10.80 9.28 31.19
C ALA A 192 -10.04 10.57 31.52
N GLN A 193 -9.17 10.55 32.53
CA GLN A 193 -8.35 11.71 32.90
C GLN A 193 -7.27 11.99 31.85
N ALA A 194 -6.56 10.95 31.38
CA ALA A 194 -5.58 11.12 30.30
C ALA A 194 -6.25 11.63 29.02
N ASN A 195 -7.44 11.11 28.72
CA ASN A 195 -8.25 11.58 27.61
C ASN A 195 -8.62 13.07 27.74
N TYR A 196 -9.06 13.52 28.92
CA TYR A 196 -9.42 14.92 29.15
C TYR A 196 -8.28 15.89 28.81
N TRP A 197 -7.04 15.59 29.22
CA TRP A 197 -5.88 16.45 28.99
C TRP A 197 -5.32 16.35 27.56
N VAL A 198 -5.30 15.16 26.97
CA VAL A 198 -4.68 14.92 25.66
C VAL A 198 -5.66 15.17 24.51
N HIS A 199 -6.97 15.08 24.73
CA HIS A 199 -7.97 15.25 23.67
C HIS A 199 -7.90 16.62 22.97
N PRO A 200 -7.75 17.77 23.67
CA PRO A 200 -7.60 19.06 23.00
C PRO A 200 -6.37 19.09 22.09
N ILE A 201 -5.24 18.54 22.56
CA ILE A 201 -4.00 18.44 21.78
C ILE A 201 -4.26 17.63 20.50
N LEU A 202 -4.92 16.47 20.62
CA LEU A 202 -5.26 15.63 19.46
C LEU A 202 -6.23 16.31 18.50
N GLN A 203 -7.13 17.15 18.99
CA GLN A 203 -8.13 17.83 18.17
C GLN A 203 -7.55 19.02 17.39
N TYR A 204 -6.64 19.78 18.01
CA TYR A 204 -6.08 20.99 17.42
C TYR A 204 -4.73 20.79 16.73
N ILE A 205 -3.81 20.06 17.37
CA ILE A 205 -2.47 19.80 16.80
C ILE A 205 -2.54 18.61 15.83
N GLY A 206 -3.35 17.60 16.15
CA GLY A 206 -3.42 16.37 15.38
C GLY A 206 -3.70 16.53 13.87
N PRO A 207 -4.71 17.32 13.45
CA PRO A 207 -5.01 17.52 12.04
C PRO A 207 -4.02 18.40 11.28
N VAL A 208 -3.10 19.09 11.97
CA VAL A 208 -2.15 20.00 11.33
C VAL A 208 -1.09 19.19 10.60
N PRO A 209 -0.87 19.40 9.28
CA PRO A 209 0.16 18.71 8.55
C PRO A 209 1.53 18.90 9.22
N ALA A 210 2.31 17.82 9.35
CA ALA A 210 3.65 17.90 9.94
C ALA A 210 4.53 18.96 9.26
N LEU A 211 4.33 19.17 7.95
CA LEU A 211 5.04 20.15 7.15
C LEU A 211 4.85 21.61 7.61
N ALA A 212 3.73 21.93 8.26
CA ALA A 212 3.51 23.26 8.82
C ALA A 212 4.48 23.59 9.96
N TRP A 213 5.10 22.57 10.58
CA TRP A 213 6.05 22.70 11.67
C TRP A 213 7.50 22.93 11.21
N VAL A 214 7.77 22.88 9.90
CA VAL A 214 9.12 23.04 9.33
C VAL A 214 9.84 24.28 9.88
N PRO A 215 9.26 25.50 9.91
CA PRO A 215 9.95 26.69 10.41
C PRO A 215 10.36 26.59 11.88
N ILE A 216 9.48 26.02 12.72
CA ILE A 216 9.74 25.83 14.14
C ILE A 216 10.91 24.87 14.34
N ILE A 217 10.97 23.83 13.52
CA ILE A 217 11.99 22.78 13.60
C ILE A 217 13.38 23.31 13.26
N PHE A 218 13.48 24.21 12.28
CA PHE A 218 14.75 24.87 11.95
C PHE A 218 15.33 25.70 13.10
N VAL A 219 14.47 26.24 13.97
CA VAL A 219 14.91 27.05 15.12
C VAL A 219 15.18 26.20 16.35
N THR A 220 14.40 25.13 16.55
CA THR A 220 14.40 24.34 17.79
C THR A 220 15.40 23.18 17.78
N PHE A 221 15.64 22.56 16.62
CA PHE A 221 16.52 21.41 16.54
C PHE A 221 17.95 21.81 16.15
N PRO A 222 18.99 21.22 16.78
CA PRO A 222 20.38 21.54 16.49
C PRO A 222 20.84 21.03 15.13
N THR A 223 20.20 19.97 14.63
CA THR A 223 20.50 19.39 13.32
C THR A 223 19.23 19.18 12.53
N ALA A 224 19.32 19.42 11.22
CA ALA A 224 18.20 19.22 10.32
C ALA A 224 17.82 17.72 10.18
N TYR A 225 18.77 16.82 10.44
CA TYR A 225 18.51 15.39 10.57
C TYR A 225 17.56 15.06 11.73
N ALA A 226 17.83 15.58 12.93
CA ALA A 226 16.95 15.38 14.09
C ALA A 226 15.57 16.01 13.87
N GLY A 227 15.52 17.17 13.23
CA GLY A 227 14.27 17.82 12.83
C GLY A 227 13.44 16.99 11.86
N ALA A 228 14.09 16.38 10.86
CA ALA A 228 13.43 15.48 9.91
C ALA A 228 12.85 14.22 10.60
N VAL A 229 13.59 13.62 11.54
CA VAL A 229 13.10 12.50 12.35
C VAL A 229 11.84 12.92 13.12
N PHE A 230 11.84 14.11 13.73
CA PHE A 230 10.70 14.63 14.48
C PHE A 230 9.48 14.88 13.58
N LEU A 231 9.66 15.44 12.38
CA LEU A 231 8.57 15.63 11.42
C LEU A 231 7.86 14.32 11.09
N ILE A 232 8.65 13.29 10.78
CA ILE A 232 8.13 11.95 10.46
C ILE A 232 7.41 11.38 11.69
N ALA A 233 8.02 11.50 12.87
CA ALA A 233 7.42 11.03 14.11
C ALA A 233 6.08 11.70 14.41
N LEU A 234 5.96 13.02 14.20
CA LEU A 234 4.73 13.78 14.39
C LEU A 234 3.63 13.35 13.40
N GLY A 235 3.98 13.17 12.12
CA GLY A 235 3.05 12.69 11.10
C GLY A 235 2.55 11.26 11.35
N VAL A 236 3.39 10.41 11.94
CA VAL A 236 3.04 9.02 12.31
C VAL A 236 2.24 8.97 13.62
N TRP A 237 2.59 9.81 14.58
CA TRP A 237 2.01 9.82 15.93
C TRP A 237 0.49 9.99 15.93
N PHE A 238 -0.03 10.93 15.14
CA PHE A 238 -1.45 11.27 15.13
C PHE A 238 -2.37 10.10 14.70
N PRO A 239 -2.24 9.53 13.48
CA PRO A 239 -3.08 8.41 13.04
C PRO A 239 -2.93 7.17 13.93
N VAL A 240 -1.72 6.88 14.42
CA VAL A 240 -1.48 5.75 15.35
C VAL A 240 -2.23 5.99 16.66
N THR A 241 -2.13 7.19 17.25
CA THR A 241 -2.85 7.53 18.48
C THR A 241 -4.35 7.40 18.32
N LEU A 242 -4.90 8.00 17.27
CA LEU A 242 -6.34 8.06 17.05
C LEU A 242 -6.95 6.67 16.84
N LEU A 243 -6.32 5.84 15.99
CA LEU A 243 -6.82 4.50 15.68
C LEU A 243 -6.57 3.50 16.81
N THR A 244 -5.51 3.69 17.60
CA THR A 244 -5.29 2.91 18.83
C THR A 244 -6.35 3.24 19.89
N ARG A 245 -6.61 4.53 20.13
CA ARG A 245 -7.67 4.99 21.05
C ARG A 245 -9.04 4.45 20.64
N ALA A 246 -9.35 4.51 19.35
CA ALA A 246 -10.61 3.97 18.81
C ALA A 246 -10.71 2.45 19.00
N GLY A 247 -9.62 1.69 18.79
CA GLY A 247 -9.59 0.25 19.03
C GLY A 247 -9.81 -0.14 20.50
N VAL A 248 -9.16 0.58 21.42
CA VAL A 248 -9.32 0.38 22.87
C VAL A 248 -10.76 0.63 23.31
N ASN A 249 -11.35 1.76 22.87
CA ASN A 249 -12.72 2.14 23.20
C ASN A 249 -13.79 1.25 22.53
N GLY A 250 -13.47 0.65 21.38
CA GLY A 250 -14.38 -0.22 20.63
C GLY A 250 -14.53 -1.63 21.22
N THR A 251 -13.80 -1.98 22.28
CA THR A 251 -13.89 -3.30 22.91
C THR A 251 -15.23 -3.44 23.67
N PRO A 252 -16.04 -4.49 23.41
CA PRO A 252 -17.31 -4.71 24.12
C PRO A 252 -17.14 -4.78 25.63
N ARG A 253 -18.04 -4.11 26.36
CA ARG A 253 -18.01 -4.06 27.84
C ARG A 253 -18.09 -5.45 28.49
N SER A 254 -18.79 -6.39 27.85
CA SER A 254 -18.93 -7.76 28.32
C SER A 254 -17.59 -8.46 28.57
N TYR A 255 -16.55 -8.18 27.78
CA TYR A 255 -15.22 -8.76 27.99
C TYR A 255 -14.57 -8.25 29.29
N TYR A 256 -14.79 -6.97 29.62
CA TYR A 256 -14.29 -6.38 30.85
C TYR A 256 -15.06 -6.89 32.08
N ASP A 257 -16.37 -7.07 31.96
CA ASP A 257 -17.21 -7.56 33.06
C ASP A 257 -16.85 -9.01 33.41
N VAL A 258 -16.72 -9.90 32.41
CA VAL A 258 -16.31 -11.30 32.62
C VAL A 258 -14.90 -11.42 33.21
N ALA A 259 -13.98 -10.56 32.80
CA ALA A 259 -12.63 -10.60 33.35
C ALA A 259 -12.57 -10.09 34.80
N GLN A 260 -13.39 -9.09 35.15
CA GLN A 260 -13.48 -8.60 36.53
C GLN A 260 -14.12 -9.62 37.47
N THR A 261 -15.13 -10.38 37.03
CA THR A 261 -15.73 -11.45 37.84
C THR A 261 -14.75 -12.61 38.10
N LEU A 262 -13.78 -12.82 37.20
CA LEU A 262 -12.69 -13.79 37.36
C LEU A 262 -11.49 -13.22 38.16
N GLY A 263 -11.59 -12.02 38.73
CA GLY A 263 -10.53 -11.39 39.54
C GLY A 263 -9.43 -10.67 38.75
N GLY A 264 -9.71 -10.32 37.49
CA GLY A 264 -8.76 -9.61 36.62
C GLY A 264 -8.46 -8.19 37.11
N ASN A 265 -7.17 -7.90 37.34
CA ASN A 265 -6.69 -6.55 37.68
C ASN A 265 -6.68 -5.61 36.45
N THR A 266 -6.68 -4.29 36.64
CA THR A 266 -6.59 -3.26 35.60
C THR A 266 -5.48 -3.51 34.57
N ARG A 267 -4.28 -3.91 35.02
CA ARG A 267 -3.18 -4.26 34.13
C ARG A 267 -3.52 -5.46 33.24
N PHE A 268 -4.23 -6.45 33.78
CA PHE A 268 -4.71 -7.60 33.02
C PHE A 268 -5.74 -7.17 31.98
N LEU A 269 -6.69 -6.31 32.34
CA LEU A 269 -7.70 -5.79 31.41
C LEU A 269 -7.07 -5.03 30.23
N VAL A 270 -6.06 -4.19 30.48
CA VAL A 270 -5.37 -3.44 29.42
C VAL A 270 -4.57 -4.36 28.50
N PHE A 271 -3.62 -5.13 29.05
CA PHE A 271 -2.64 -5.86 28.23
C PHE A 271 -3.21 -7.17 27.66
N ARG A 272 -4.20 -7.79 28.31
CA ARG A 272 -4.71 -9.11 27.93
C ARG A 272 -6.05 -9.08 27.18
N ILE A 273 -6.80 -7.98 27.27
CA ILE A 273 -8.13 -7.87 26.67
C ILE A 273 -8.18 -6.71 25.69
N SER A 274 -7.93 -5.49 26.18
CA SER A 274 -8.07 -4.27 25.38
C SER A 274 -7.05 -4.19 24.25
N LEU A 275 -5.76 -4.39 24.57
CA LEU A 275 -4.68 -4.27 23.59
C LEU A 275 -4.79 -5.34 22.48
N PRO A 276 -5.02 -6.64 22.77
CA PRO A 276 -5.26 -7.65 21.73
C PRO A 276 -6.50 -7.36 20.87
N ALA A 277 -7.59 -6.86 21.46
CA ALA A 277 -8.79 -6.47 20.73
C ALA A 277 -8.56 -5.25 19.82
N ALA A 278 -7.66 -4.34 20.22
CA ALA A 278 -7.30 -3.15 19.47
C ALA A 278 -6.28 -3.40 18.33
N VAL A 279 -5.60 -4.56 18.28
CA VAL A 279 -4.56 -4.86 17.27
C VAL A 279 -5.01 -4.59 15.83
N PRO A 280 -6.22 -4.97 15.37
CA PRO A 280 -6.67 -4.68 14.01
C PRO A 280 -6.73 -3.17 13.71
N SER A 281 -7.20 -2.38 14.68
CA SER A 281 -7.26 -0.92 14.58
C SER A 281 -5.87 -0.29 14.62
N ILE A 282 -4.97 -0.81 15.45
CA ILE A 282 -3.55 -0.40 15.50
C ILE A 282 -2.89 -0.60 14.14
N PHE A 283 -3.08 -1.75 13.48
CA PHE A 283 -2.53 -2.00 12.13
C PHE A 283 -3.12 -1.08 11.07
N THR A 284 -4.40 -0.74 11.17
CA THR A 284 -5.01 0.29 10.30
C THR A 284 -4.35 1.65 10.55
N GLY A 285 -4.03 1.97 11.81
CA GLY A 285 -3.25 3.15 12.20
C GLY A 285 -1.86 3.16 11.59
N LEU A 286 -1.12 2.06 11.71
CA LEU A 286 0.20 1.91 11.12
C LEU A 286 0.18 2.04 9.60
N PHE A 287 -0.85 1.50 8.93
CA PHE A 287 -1.01 1.61 7.48
C PHE A 287 -1.18 3.06 7.04
N MET A 288 -2.11 3.79 7.69
CA MET A 288 -2.32 5.21 7.40
C MET A 288 -1.08 6.05 7.74
N ALA A 289 -0.45 5.76 8.87
CA ALA A 289 0.75 6.44 9.34
C ALA A 289 1.94 6.24 8.40
N LEU A 290 2.12 5.04 7.84
CA LEU A 290 3.19 4.75 6.90
C LEU A 290 3.02 5.54 5.59
N GLY A 291 1.79 5.68 5.10
CA GLY A 291 1.48 6.55 3.96
C GLY A 291 1.86 8.01 4.20
N ILE A 292 1.50 8.56 5.37
CA ILE A 292 1.85 9.93 5.77
C ILE A 292 3.37 10.07 5.98
N ALA A 293 4.02 9.04 6.51
CA ALA A 293 5.46 9.01 6.71
C ALA A 293 6.23 9.13 5.40
N PHE A 294 5.78 8.49 4.31
CA PHE A 294 6.44 8.61 3.00
C PHE A 294 6.38 10.02 2.43
N VAL A 295 5.22 10.68 2.54
CA VAL A 295 5.05 12.07 2.10
C VAL A 295 5.95 12.98 2.95
N THR A 296 5.93 12.80 4.26
CA THR A 296 6.71 13.61 5.19
C THR A 296 8.21 13.39 5.04
N LEU A 297 8.65 12.15 4.83
CA LEU A 297 10.04 11.76 4.55
C LEU A 297 10.57 12.52 3.32
N THR A 298 9.83 12.45 2.21
CA THR A 298 10.24 13.11 0.96
C THR A 298 10.44 14.60 1.15
N VAL A 299 9.54 15.26 1.87
CA VAL A 299 9.63 16.69 2.12
C VAL A 299 10.72 17.02 3.13
N ALA A 300 10.86 16.24 4.21
CA ALA A 300 11.89 16.44 5.22
C ALA A 300 13.31 16.31 4.64
N GLU A 301 13.53 15.36 3.73
CA GLU A 301 14.80 15.19 3.01
C GLU A 301 15.12 16.42 2.13
N ASN A 302 14.12 17.09 1.55
CA ASN A 302 14.35 18.27 0.72
C ASN A 302 14.84 19.49 1.49
N PHE A 303 14.49 19.62 2.78
CA PHE A 303 14.76 20.82 3.55
C PHE A 303 15.96 20.70 4.48
N GLY A 304 16.49 19.51 4.71
CA GLY A 304 17.40 19.33 5.85
C GLY A 304 18.49 18.27 5.72
N VAL A 305 18.43 17.40 4.72
CA VAL A 305 19.34 16.25 4.66
C VAL A 305 19.98 16.22 3.28
N ASN A 306 21.31 16.29 3.23
CA ASN A 306 22.09 16.20 1.99
C ASN A 306 22.19 14.76 1.45
N SER A 307 21.23 13.92 1.79
CA SER A 307 21.19 12.49 1.45
C SER A 307 19.77 11.96 1.56
N GLY A 308 19.37 11.10 0.62
CA GLY A 308 18.03 10.53 0.57
C GLY A 308 17.45 10.52 -0.85
N LEU A 309 16.40 9.73 -1.05
CA LEU A 309 15.70 9.62 -2.33
C LEU A 309 14.98 10.92 -2.71
N GLY A 310 14.33 11.59 -1.74
CA GLY A 310 13.70 12.89 -1.95
C GLY A 310 14.72 13.95 -2.35
N TRP A 311 15.84 14.00 -1.63
CA TRP A 311 16.98 14.87 -1.95
C TRP A 311 17.52 14.59 -3.36
N TYR A 312 17.75 13.33 -3.72
CA TYR A 312 18.27 12.94 -5.03
C TYR A 312 17.34 13.37 -6.18
N ILE A 313 16.03 13.18 -6.01
CA ILE A 313 15.02 13.59 -6.99
C ILE A 313 15.03 15.11 -7.17
N ASN A 314 15.08 15.87 -6.07
CA ASN A 314 15.09 17.33 -6.14
C ASN A 314 16.41 17.88 -6.70
N TRP A 315 17.54 17.25 -6.37
CA TRP A 315 18.84 17.55 -6.92
C TRP A 315 18.85 17.36 -8.45
N LYS A 316 18.48 16.17 -8.95
CA LYS A 316 18.44 15.90 -10.41
C LYS A 316 17.44 16.79 -11.15
N LYS A 317 16.35 17.17 -10.50
CA LYS A 317 15.41 18.18 -11.03
C LYS A 317 16.07 19.54 -11.21
N GLY A 318 16.86 20.01 -10.24
CA GLY A 318 17.58 21.27 -10.31
C GLY A 318 18.61 21.33 -11.44
N TRP A 319 19.21 20.18 -11.79
CA TRP A 319 20.13 20.03 -12.91
C TRP A 319 19.44 19.74 -14.26
N SER A 320 18.11 19.78 -14.31
CA SER A 320 17.30 19.41 -15.49
C SER A 320 17.60 18.01 -16.04
N ALA A 321 18.15 17.12 -15.20
CA ALA A 321 18.46 15.74 -15.52
C ALA A 321 17.24 14.85 -15.25
N TYR A 322 16.16 15.07 -16.00
CA TYR A 322 14.88 14.38 -15.78
C TYR A 322 14.93 12.85 -15.92
N PRO A 323 15.70 12.22 -16.85
CA PRO A 323 15.81 10.76 -16.89
C PRO A 323 16.30 10.16 -15.56
N ALA A 324 17.34 10.77 -14.97
CA ALA A 324 17.86 10.39 -13.66
C ALA A 324 16.88 10.71 -12.52
N MET A 325 16.12 11.81 -12.61
CA MET A 325 15.05 12.15 -11.67
C MET A 325 13.96 11.07 -11.66
N TYR A 326 13.49 10.63 -12.84
CA TYR A 326 12.49 9.58 -12.98
C TYR A 326 13.00 8.23 -12.48
N ALA A 327 14.30 7.93 -12.66
CA ALA A 327 14.93 6.75 -12.06
C ALA A 327 14.83 6.77 -10.53
N GLY A 328 15.09 7.93 -9.91
CA GLY A 328 14.90 8.13 -8.47
C GLY A 328 13.45 7.91 -8.03
N ILE A 329 12.49 8.43 -8.79
CA ILE A 329 11.04 8.21 -8.52
C ILE A 329 10.69 6.72 -8.62
N LEU A 330 11.19 6.00 -9.61
CA LEU A 330 10.95 4.56 -9.77
C LEU A 330 11.47 3.79 -8.56
N VAL A 331 12.70 4.07 -8.11
CA VAL A 331 13.27 3.47 -6.90
C VAL A 331 12.43 3.80 -5.66
N MET A 332 11.96 5.04 -5.53
CA MET A 332 11.07 5.47 -4.44
C MET A 332 9.74 4.72 -4.44
N VAL A 333 9.12 4.50 -5.61
CA VAL A 333 7.88 3.71 -5.74
C VAL A 333 8.10 2.26 -5.31
N LEU A 334 9.19 1.64 -5.74
CA LEU A 334 9.55 0.28 -5.33
C LEU A 334 9.82 0.21 -3.81
N PHE A 335 10.52 1.19 -3.27
CA PHE A 335 10.79 1.29 -1.84
C PHE A 335 9.49 1.42 -1.02
N CYS A 336 8.64 2.40 -1.31
CA CYS A 336 7.38 2.59 -0.61
C CYS A 336 6.44 1.38 -0.76
N GLY A 337 6.35 0.81 -1.97
CA GLY A 337 5.53 -0.37 -2.25
C GLY A 337 5.99 -1.62 -1.51
N THR A 338 7.31 -1.84 -1.40
CA THR A 338 7.87 -2.98 -0.65
C THR A 338 7.62 -2.84 0.84
N LEU A 339 7.82 -1.64 1.43
CA LEU A 339 7.52 -1.38 2.84
C LEU A 339 6.03 -1.55 3.15
N MET A 340 5.15 -1.03 2.29
CA MET A 340 3.71 -1.19 2.46
C MET A 340 3.27 -2.65 2.39
N THR A 341 3.82 -3.40 1.43
CA THR A 341 3.58 -4.85 1.31
C THR A 341 4.10 -5.61 2.53
N ALA A 342 5.27 -5.23 3.05
CA ALA A 342 5.83 -5.83 4.26
C ALA A 342 4.94 -5.59 5.48
N LEU A 343 4.42 -4.37 5.65
CA LEU A 343 3.48 -4.03 6.74
C LEU A 343 2.18 -4.84 6.64
N LEU A 344 1.61 -4.97 5.44
CA LEU A 344 0.40 -5.77 5.23
C LEU A 344 0.64 -7.26 5.49
N ARG A 345 1.81 -7.80 5.14
CA ARG A 345 2.20 -9.16 5.52
C ARG A 345 2.34 -9.31 7.04
N ALA A 346 2.96 -8.35 7.71
CA ALA A 346 3.07 -8.35 9.17
C ALA A 346 1.68 -8.35 9.83
N ARG A 347 0.75 -7.52 9.34
CA ARG A 347 -0.66 -7.52 9.75
C ARG A 347 -1.30 -8.89 9.56
N ALA A 348 -1.10 -9.51 8.40
CA ALA A 348 -1.70 -10.81 8.08
C ALA A 348 -1.16 -11.95 8.95
N VAL A 349 0.12 -11.88 9.37
CA VAL A 349 0.72 -12.85 10.30
C VAL A 349 0.25 -12.60 11.73
N ALA A 350 0.22 -11.35 12.16
CA ALA A 350 -0.28 -10.98 13.48
C ALA A 350 -1.73 -11.43 13.63
N LEU A 351 -2.62 -11.02 12.73
CA LEU A 351 -4.05 -11.28 12.87
C LEU A 351 -4.52 -12.69 12.45
N ARG A 352 -3.62 -13.68 12.40
CA ARG A 352 -3.98 -15.08 12.05
C ARG A 352 -5.01 -15.71 12.99
N TRP A 353 -5.08 -15.23 14.23
CA TRP A 353 -6.06 -15.71 15.21
C TRP A 353 -7.50 -15.28 14.90
N GLN A 354 -7.69 -14.22 14.11
CA GLN A 354 -9.00 -13.65 13.83
C GLN A 354 -9.61 -14.37 12.62
N LYS A 355 -10.63 -15.21 12.87
CA LYS A 355 -11.19 -16.14 11.90
C LYS A 355 -11.94 -15.46 10.73
N ASP A 356 -12.29 -14.17 10.84
CA ASP A 356 -13.16 -13.45 9.88
C ASP A 356 -12.52 -12.23 9.18
N LEU A 357 -11.18 -12.15 9.09
CA LEU A 357 -10.57 -11.05 8.33
C LEU A 357 -10.66 -11.31 6.82
N VAL A 358 -11.36 -10.42 6.12
CA VAL A 358 -11.32 -10.30 4.66
C VAL A 358 -9.85 -10.18 4.24
N ARG A 359 -9.34 -11.21 3.57
CA ARG A 359 -7.99 -11.24 2.99
C ARG A 359 -8.03 -10.43 1.69
N TRP A 360 -7.41 -9.25 1.71
CA TRP A 360 -7.29 -8.36 0.55
C TRP A 360 -6.31 -8.91 -0.49
#